data_AF-A0A536EA00-F1
#
_entry.id   AF-A0A536EA00-F1
#
_cell.length_a   1.000
_cell.length_b   1.000
_cell.length_c   1.000
_cell.angle_alpha   90.00
_cell.angle_beta   90.00
_cell.angle_gamma   90.00
#
_symmetry.space_group_name_H-M   'P 1'
#
loop_
_entity.id
_entity.type
_entity.pdbx_description
1 polymer ?
#
loop_
_entity_poly.entity_id
_entity_poly.type
_entity_poly.pdbx_seq_one_letter_code
_entity_poly.pdbx_strand_id
1 'polypeptide(L)'
;FGRYYEELSGRGMFKAGDPVQPSKTATTVRVRNGSTKTAAGPATTGAEQIIGFYVVEAKNQDEAIAYAAKVPSAAVGSIEVRPIIGSS
;
A
#
# COMPACT_ATOMS: atom_id res chain seq x y z
N PHE A 1 4.86 5.43 13.98
CA PHE A 1 3.98 5.81 12.86
C PHE A 1 3.77 7.32 12.79
N GLY A 2 3.16 7.98 13.78
CA GLY A 2 2.82 9.43 13.73
C GLY A 2 3.94 10.39 13.28
N ARG A 3 5.13 10.31 13.89
CA ARG A 3 6.26 11.20 13.57
C ARG A 3 6.77 11.10 12.13
N TYR A 4 6.63 9.93 11.52
CA TYR A 4 6.98 9.71 10.12
C TYR A 4 5.94 10.35 9.22
N TYR A 5 4.64 10.07 9.44
CA TYR A 5 3.54 10.70 8.71
C TYR A 5 3.56 12.24 8.77
N GLU A 6 3.91 12.80 9.94
CA GLU A 6 4.09 14.25 10.12
C GLU A 6 5.22 14.81 9.24
N GLU A 7 6.34 14.11 9.15
CA GLU A 7 7.48 14.52 8.29
C GLU A 7 7.08 14.56 6.80
N LEU A 8 6.30 13.59 6.30
CA LEU A 8 5.86 13.60 4.90
C LEU A 8 4.74 14.57 4.61
N SER A 9 3.83 14.73 5.55
CA SER A 9 2.76 15.73 5.43
C SER A 9 3.37 17.13 5.37
N GLY A 10 4.40 17.40 6.19
CA GLY A 10 5.13 18.67 6.18
C GLY A 10 5.90 18.97 4.88
N ARG A 11 6.23 17.94 4.08
CA ARG A 11 6.88 18.09 2.77
C ARG A 11 5.89 18.06 1.59
N GLY A 12 4.58 17.91 1.84
CA GLY A 12 3.55 17.81 0.81
C GLY A 12 3.60 16.54 -0.05
N MET A 13 4.46 15.58 0.32
CA MET A 13 4.70 14.35 -0.42
C MET A 13 3.61 13.31 -0.16
N PHE A 14 3.08 13.23 1.06
CA PHE A 14 2.03 12.28 1.39
C PHE A 14 0.69 12.71 0.78
N LYS A 15 0.08 11.83 -0.03
CA LYS A 15 -1.22 12.08 -0.67
C LYS A 15 -2.34 11.27 -0.03
N ALA A 16 -2.06 10.03 0.33
CA ALA A 16 -2.99 9.13 1.00
C ALA A 16 -2.24 7.94 1.61
N GLY A 17 -2.89 7.19 2.49
CA GLY A 17 -2.34 5.94 3.00
C GLY A 17 -2.94 5.59 4.36
N ASP A 18 -3.20 4.32 4.56
CA ASP A 18 -3.79 3.80 5.79
C ASP A 18 -3.33 2.36 6.04
N PRO A 19 -3.24 1.94 7.32
CA PRO A 19 -3.20 0.52 7.65
C PRO A 19 -4.54 -0.14 7.29
N VAL A 20 -4.50 -1.43 6.97
CA VAL A 20 -5.72 -2.23 6.76
C VAL A 20 -5.91 -3.24 7.87
N GLN A 21 -7.15 -3.71 8.04
CA GLN A 21 -7.47 -4.80 8.96
C GLN A 21 -6.78 -6.11 8.54
N PRO A 22 -6.58 -7.07 9.47
CA PRO A 22 -5.97 -8.36 9.15
C PRO A 22 -6.67 -9.06 7.97
N SER A 23 -5.91 -9.73 7.11
CA SER A 23 -6.42 -10.32 5.86
C SER A 23 -7.65 -11.23 6.01
N LYS A 24 -7.84 -11.85 7.18
CA LYS A 24 -9.05 -12.62 7.53
C LYS A 24 -10.36 -11.82 7.46
N THR A 25 -10.31 -10.49 7.55
CA THR A 25 -11.50 -9.62 7.44
C THR A 25 -11.83 -9.25 6.00
N ALA A 26 -10.97 -9.61 5.03
CA ALA A 26 -11.18 -9.27 3.64
C ALA A 26 -12.35 -10.06 3.03
N THR A 27 -12.97 -9.48 2.01
CA THR A 27 -13.87 -10.17 1.09
C THR A 27 -13.35 -9.95 -0.32
N THR A 28 -13.01 -11.04 -1.00
CA THR A 28 -12.56 -10.99 -2.38
C THR A 28 -13.74 -11.04 -3.33
N VAL A 29 -13.79 -10.10 -4.28
CA VAL A 29 -14.81 -10.03 -5.34
C VAL A 29 -14.17 -10.38 -6.69
N ARG A 30 -14.84 -11.21 -7.48
CA ARG A 30 -14.44 -11.54 -8.87
C ARG A 30 -15.65 -11.44 -9.79
N VAL A 31 -15.52 -10.70 -10.88
CA VAL A 31 -16.56 -10.57 -11.91
C VAL A 31 -16.08 -11.23 -13.20
N ARG A 32 -16.83 -12.20 -13.71
CA ARG A 32 -16.55 -12.90 -14.98
C ARG A 32 -17.85 -13.25 -15.69
N ASN A 33 -17.90 -13.07 -17.00
CA ASN A 33 -19.06 -13.38 -17.84
C ASN A 33 -20.38 -12.79 -17.30
N GLY A 34 -20.34 -11.54 -16.84
CA GLY A 34 -21.50 -10.86 -16.26
C GLY A 34 -21.92 -11.33 -14.86
N SER A 35 -21.19 -12.25 -14.24
CA SER A 35 -21.49 -12.78 -12.90
C SER A 35 -20.48 -12.30 -11.85
N THR A 36 -21.00 -11.86 -10.70
CA THR A 36 -20.20 -11.47 -9.52
C THR A 36 -20.14 -12.63 -8.52
N LYS A 37 -18.93 -13.02 -8.13
CA LYS A 37 -18.66 -14.01 -7.09
C LYS A 37 -17.87 -13.38 -5.95
N THR A 38 -18.22 -13.73 -4.72
CA THR A 38 -17.52 -13.27 -3.51
C THR A 38 -16.94 -14.47 -2.76
N ALA A 39 -15.80 -14.26 -2.10
CA ALA A 39 -15.18 -15.24 -1.19
C ALA A 39 -14.63 -14.52 0.04
N ALA A 40 -14.79 -15.13 1.22
CA ALA A 40 -14.13 -14.63 2.43
C ALA A 40 -12.61 -14.78 2.32
N GLY A 41 -11.88 -13.81 2.86
CA GLY A 41 -10.43 -13.77 2.84
C GLY A 41 -9.81 -12.98 1.67
N PRO A 42 -8.48 -12.88 1.65
CA PRO A 42 -7.72 -12.05 0.71
C PRO A 42 -7.75 -12.59 -0.72
N ALA A 43 -7.43 -11.72 -1.69
CA ALA A 43 -7.45 -12.07 -3.10
C ALA A 43 -6.37 -13.11 -3.47
N THR A 44 -5.27 -13.12 -2.73
CA THR A 44 -4.15 -14.03 -2.85
C THR A 44 -3.85 -14.68 -1.49
N THR A 45 -3.47 -15.95 -1.53
CA THR A 45 -3.03 -16.70 -0.35
C THR A 45 -1.51 -16.69 -0.29
N GLY A 46 -0.93 -16.41 0.88
CA GLY A 46 0.52 -16.40 1.08
C GLY A 46 0.89 -16.02 2.50
N ALA A 47 2.14 -16.29 2.89
CA ALA A 47 2.65 -15.92 4.20
C ALA A 47 2.74 -14.39 4.38
N GLU A 48 3.03 -13.67 3.29
CA GLU A 48 3.04 -12.21 3.26
C GLU A 48 1.65 -11.69 2.89
N GLN A 49 1.16 -10.72 3.68
CA GLN A 49 -0.17 -10.11 3.52
C GLN A 49 -0.02 -8.60 3.51
N ILE A 50 -0.90 -7.91 2.77
CA ILE A 50 -0.93 -6.45 2.73
C ILE A 50 -1.48 -5.95 4.07
N ILE A 51 -0.69 -5.12 4.75
CA ILE A 51 -1.03 -4.51 6.05
C ILE A 51 -1.35 -3.01 5.95
N GLY A 52 -1.19 -2.43 4.76
CA GLY A 52 -1.49 -1.03 4.48
C GLY A 52 -0.91 -0.59 3.14
N PHE A 53 -1.11 0.68 2.81
CA PHE A 53 -0.53 1.31 1.62
C PHE A 53 -0.19 2.77 1.88
N TYR A 54 0.64 3.34 1.02
CA TYR A 54 0.95 4.76 0.97
C TYR A 54 0.87 5.22 -0.50
N VAL A 55 0.33 6.41 -0.73
CA VAL A 55 0.43 7.15 -1.99
C VAL A 55 1.25 8.39 -1.72
N VAL A 56 2.37 8.50 -2.44
CA VAL A 56 3.29 9.63 -2.31
C VAL A 56 3.56 10.26 -3.66
N GLU A 57 3.75 11.56 -3.64
CA GLU A 57 4.33 12.32 -4.73
C GLU A 57 5.84 12.36 -4.54
N ALA A 58 6.56 11.92 -5.56
CA ALA A 58 8.01 11.90 -5.59
C ALA A 58 8.46 12.34 -6.99
N LYS A 59 9.58 13.04 -7.07
CA LYS A 59 10.16 13.54 -8.33
C LYS A 59 10.50 12.41 -9.28
N ASN A 60 10.87 11.25 -8.74
CA ASN A 60 11.20 10.03 -9.49
C ASN A 60 11.12 8.80 -8.58
N GLN A 61 11.34 7.64 -9.19
CA GLN A 61 11.28 6.35 -8.48
C GLN A 61 12.34 6.21 -7.39
N ASP A 62 13.54 6.77 -7.56
CA ASP A 62 14.60 6.68 -6.55
C ASP A 62 14.23 7.45 -5.28
N GLU A 63 13.60 8.62 -5.41
CA GLU A 63 13.08 9.36 -4.24
C GLU A 63 11.97 8.57 -3.54
N ALA A 64 11.09 7.90 -4.29
CA ALA A 64 10.07 7.02 -3.71
C ALA A 64 10.67 5.79 -2.99
N ILE A 65 11.75 5.20 -3.52
CA ILE A 65 12.46 4.08 -2.88
C ILE A 65 13.18 4.54 -1.61
N ALA A 66 13.90 5.67 -1.68
CA ALA A 66 14.57 6.25 -0.52
C ALA A 66 13.57 6.59 0.59
N TYR A 67 12.35 6.97 0.21
CA TYR A 67 11.24 7.12 1.12
C TYR A 67 10.77 5.77 1.69
N ALA A 68 10.43 4.79 0.86
CA ALA A 68 9.99 3.47 1.30
C ALA A 68 10.97 2.81 2.30
N ALA A 69 12.28 2.97 2.09
CA ALA A 69 13.31 2.44 2.97
C ALA A 69 13.30 3.01 4.40
N LYS A 70 12.66 4.17 4.63
CA LYS A 70 12.54 4.80 5.95
C LYS A 70 11.31 4.35 6.73
N VAL A 71 10.36 3.66 6.09
CA VAL A 71 9.17 3.15 6.77
C VAL A 71 9.60 2.03 7.72
N PRO A 72 9.26 2.09 9.03
CA PRO A 72 9.71 1.08 9.99
C PRO A 72 9.35 -0.37 9.63
N SER A 73 8.22 -0.60 8.94
CA SER A 73 7.80 -1.94 8.52
C SER A 73 8.71 -2.56 7.44
N ALA A 74 9.51 -1.76 6.73
CA ALA A 74 10.47 -2.27 5.75
C ALA A 74 11.59 -3.12 6.40
N ALA A 75 11.84 -2.94 7.71
CA ALA A 75 12.86 -3.71 8.42
C ALA A 75 12.42 -5.11 8.86
N VAL A 76 11.11 -5.37 8.92
CA VAL A 76 10.52 -6.63 9.43
C VAL A 76 9.58 -7.31 8.43
N GLY A 77 9.36 -6.69 7.29
CA GLY A 77 8.54 -7.18 6.19
C GLY A 77 9.08 -6.61 4.89
N SER A 78 8.19 -6.17 4.01
CA SER A 78 8.55 -5.63 2.70
C SER A 78 7.69 -4.41 2.35
N ILE A 79 8.22 -3.55 1.47
CA ILE A 79 7.46 -2.47 0.84
C ILE A 79 7.72 -2.53 -0.66
N GLU A 80 6.64 -2.74 -1.42
CA GLU A 80 6.65 -2.70 -2.87
C GLU A 80 6.40 -1.26 -3.34
N VAL A 81 7.36 -0.68 -4.07
CA VAL A 81 7.24 0.66 -4.65
C VAL A 81 6.74 0.55 -6.08
N ARG A 82 5.58 1.15 -6.36
CA ARG A 82 4.94 1.08 -7.68
C ARG A 82 4.49 2.45 -8.17
N PRO A 83 4.91 2.86 -9.38
CA PRO A 83 4.31 4.02 -10.05
C PRO A 83 2.81 3.80 -10.30
N ILE A 84 2.02 4.86 -10.15
CA ILE A 84 0.60 4.87 -10.52
C ILE A 84 0.50 5.21 -12.00
N ILE A 85 -0.32 4.47 -12.75
CA ILE A 85 -0.53 4.77 -14.18
C ILE A 85 -1.20 6.14 -14.30
N GLY A 86 -0.60 7.03 -15.09
CA GLY A 86 -1.14 8.36 -15.37
C GLY A 86 -0.78 9.44 -14.35
N SER A 87 0.05 9.14 -13.34
CA SER A 87 0.73 10.20 -12.59
C SER A 87 1.82 10.79 -13.48
N SER A 88 1.64 12.03 -13.94
CA SER A 88 2.65 12.82 -14.65
C SER A 88 3.22 13.87 -13.73
#